data_AF-A0A2D2DTV6-F1
#
_entry.id   AF-A0A2D2DTV6-F1
#
_cell.length_a   1.000
_cell.length_b   1.000
_cell.length_c   1.000
_cell.angle_alpha   90.00
_cell.angle_beta   90.00
_cell.angle_gamma   90.00
#
_symmetry.space_group_name_H-M   'P 1'
#
loop_
_entity.id
_entity.type
_entity.pdbx_description
1 polymer ?
#
loop_
_entity_poly.entity_id
_entity_poly.type
_entity_poly.pdbx_seq_one_letter_code
_entity_poly.pdbx_strand_id
1 'polypeptide(L)'
;MATRKRKTFDPSLKLEVVRMIKEQGQSIQNVSESMSIGQTAIRRWLTQYGAEQSGQPGIGKPLTAEQERIRQLEAENLQLRQDVTILKKASAFFAREMK
;
A
#
# COMPACT_ATOMS: atom_id res chain seq x y z
N MET A 1 14.82 14.52 -25.44
CA MET A 1 15.23 13.28 -24.74
C MET A 1 14.00 12.39 -24.56
N ALA A 2 14.04 11.14 -25.03
CA ALA A 2 12.90 10.22 -24.92
C ALA A 2 12.76 9.73 -23.47
N THR A 3 11.60 9.95 -22.86
CA THR A 3 11.26 9.43 -21.53
C THR A 3 11.15 7.90 -21.59
N ARG A 4 12.03 7.20 -20.86
CA ARG A 4 12.03 5.73 -20.79
C ARG A 4 10.72 5.25 -20.15
N LYS A 5 9.94 4.44 -20.86
CA LYS A 5 8.67 3.87 -20.36
C LYS A 5 8.93 3.11 -19.05
N ARG A 6 8.22 3.49 -17.97
CA ARG A 6 8.36 2.83 -16.66
C ARG A 6 7.87 1.39 -16.75
N LYS A 7 8.70 0.45 -16.30
CA LYS A 7 8.29 -0.95 -16.10
C LYS A 7 7.33 -1.02 -14.91
N THR A 8 6.20 -1.68 -15.10
CA THR A 8 5.23 -2.01 -14.05
C THR A 8 5.40 -3.47 -13.67
N PHE A 9 5.37 -3.76 -12.37
CA PHE A 9 5.51 -5.11 -11.83
C PHE A 9 4.28 -5.46 -11.01
N ASP A 10 3.84 -6.71 -11.14
CA ASP A 10 2.73 -7.25 -10.37
C ASP A 10 3.07 -7.33 -8.87
N PRO A 11 2.13 -7.05 -7.94
CA PRO A 11 2.36 -7.19 -6.51
C PRO A 11 2.87 -8.57 -6.08
N SER A 12 2.37 -9.65 -6.71
CA SER A 12 2.78 -11.03 -6.39
C SER A 12 4.26 -11.26 -6.66
N LEU A 13 4.75 -10.82 -7.83
CA LEU A 13 6.16 -10.89 -8.20
C LEU A 13 7.04 -10.07 -7.25
N LYS A 14 6.60 -8.87 -6.85
CA LYS A 14 7.35 -8.05 -5.90
C LYS A 14 7.49 -8.75 -4.55
N LEU A 15 6.41 -9.39 -4.09
CA LEU A 15 6.39 -10.11 -2.83
C LEU A 15 7.28 -11.35 -2.89
N GLU A 16 7.26 -12.10 -3.99
CA GLU A 16 8.16 -13.23 -4.23
C GLU A 16 9.64 -12.81 -4.15
N VAL A 17 10.02 -11.74 -4.85
CA VAL A 17 11.38 -11.17 -4.80
C VAL A 17 11.79 -10.80 -3.37
N VAL A 18 10.88 -10.19 -2.61
CA VAL A 18 11.14 -9.83 -1.22
C VAL A 18 11.34 -11.08 -0.36
N ARG A 19 10.52 -12.13 -0.54
CA ARG A 19 10.64 -13.40 0.17
C ARG A 19 11.96 -14.11 -0.13
N MET A 20 12.38 -14.15 -1.40
CA MET A 20 13.68 -14.74 -1.77
C MET A 20 14.84 -14.09 -1.01
N ILE A 21 14.78 -12.78 -0.79
CA ILE A 21 15.85 -12.05 -0.08
C ILE A 21 15.72 -12.19 1.43
N LYS A 22 14.51 -12.01 1.98
CA LYS A 22 14.29 -11.96 3.43
C LYS A 22 14.18 -13.33 4.09
N GLU A 23 13.54 -14.29 3.42
CA GLU A 23 13.26 -15.62 3.95
C GLU A 23 14.32 -16.63 3.48
N GLN A 24 14.74 -16.56 2.22
CA GLN A 24 15.72 -17.51 1.65
C GLN A 24 17.16 -16.99 1.68
N GLY A 25 17.39 -15.76 2.15
CA GLY A 25 18.74 -15.20 2.34
C GLY A 25 19.50 -14.89 1.05
N GLN A 26 18.82 -14.81 -0.11
CA GLN A 26 19.48 -14.51 -1.37
C GLN A 26 19.98 -13.06 -1.42
N SER A 27 21.12 -12.84 -2.08
CA SER A 27 21.66 -11.49 -2.25
C SER A 27 20.81 -10.68 -3.24
N ILE A 28 20.69 -9.38 -3.01
CA ILE A 28 19.98 -8.45 -3.93
C ILE A 28 20.57 -8.54 -5.34
N GLN A 29 21.89 -8.72 -5.45
CA GLN A 29 22.57 -8.82 -6.73
C GLN A 29 22.14 -10.08 -7.49
N ASN A 30 22.16 -11.25 -6.84
CA ASN A 30 21.80 -12.51 -7.48
C ASN A 30 20.35 -12.49 -7.96
N VAL A 31 19.43 -11.97 -7.15
CA VAL A 31 18.00 -11.85 -7.52
C VAL A 31 17.79 -10.83 -8.64
N SER A 32 18.56 -9.73 -8.62
CA SER A 32 18.53 -8.70 -9.67
C SER A 32 18.94 -9.27 -11.03
N GLU A 33 20.01 -10.06 -11.06
CA GLU A 33 20.55 -10.69 -12.26
C GLU A 33 19.61 -11.81 -12.75
N SER A 34 19.16 -12.70 -11.86
CA SER A 34 18.32 -13.84 -12.23
C SER A 34 16.94 -13.43 -12.76
N MET A 35 16.31 -12.41 -12.16
CA MET A 35 14.98 -11.94 -12.56
C MET A 35 15.02 -10.73 -13.51
N SER A 36 16.21 -10.23 -13.88
CA SER A 36 16.38 -9.03 -14.70
C SER A 36 15.64 -7.78 -14.15
N ILE A 37 15.63 -7.63 -12.83
CA ILE A 37 15.00 -6.53 -12.09
C ILE A 37 16.10 -5.60 -11.57
N GLY A 38 15.93 -4.29 -11.73
CA GLY A 38 16.93 -3.34 -11.23
C GLY A 38 17.03 -3.33 -9.70
N GLN A 39 18.26 -3.37 -9.16
CA GLN A 39 18.51 -3.39 -7.71
C GLN A 39 17.82 -2.26 -6.94
N THR A 40 17.70 -1.07 -7.52
CA THR A 40 16.99 0.07 -6.90
C THR A 40 15.51 -0.22 -6.69
N ALA A 41 14.86 -0.93 -7.62
CA ALA A 41 13.46 -1.34 -7.47
C ALA A 41 13.32 -2.36 -6.34
N ILE A 42 14.21 -3.35 -6.29
CA ILE A 42 14.25 -4.38 -5.23
C ILE A 42 14.40 -3.72 -3.86
N ARG A 43 15.36 -2.80 -3.70
CA ARG A 43 15.57 -2.06 -2.43
C ARG A 43 14.30 -1.32 -2.00
N ARG A 44 13.60 -0.67 -2.93
CA ARG A 44 12.32 0.01 -2.62
C ARG A 44 11.25 -0.96 -2.14
N TRP A 45 11.14 -2.13 -2.75
CA TRP A 45 10.17 -3.15 -2.32
C TRP A 45 10.51 -3.73 -0.95
N LEU A 46 11.80 -3.93 -0.65
CA LEU A 46 12.25 -4.34 0.69
C LEU A 46 11.90 -3.29 1.76
N THR A 47 12.13 -2.00 1.47
CA THR A 47 11.73 -0.91 2.37
C THR A 47 10.22 -0.89 2.55
N GLN A 48 9.46 -1.02 1.47
CA GLN A 48 8.00 -1.04 1.52
C GLN A 48 7.50 -2.21 2.37
N TYR A 49 7.99 -3.43 2.12
CA TYR A 49 7.63 -4.60 2.89
C TYR A 49 7.95 -4.45 4.39
N GLY A 50 9.10 -3.87 4.71
CA GLY A 50 9.45 -3.58 6.11
C GLY A 50 8.49 -2.59 6.79
N ALA A 51 7.99 -1.59 6.05
CA ALA A 51 6.98 -0.66 6.56
C ALA A 51 5.63 -1.37 6.76
N GLU A 52 5.19 -2.19 5.80
CA GLU A 52 3.93 -2.94 5.92
C GLU A 52 3.97 -3.93 7.10
N GLN A 53 5.11 -4.60 7.32
CA GLN A 53 5.31 -5.48 8.48
C GLN A 53 5.29 -4.75 9.83
N SER A 54 5.62 -3.45 9.86
CA SER A 54 5.49 -2.62 11.05
C SER A 54 4.13 -1.92 11.17
N GLY A 55 3.16 -2.30 10.33
CA GLY A 55 1.83 -1.71 10.29
C GLY A 55 1.80 -0.30 9.72
N GLN A 56 2.89 0.18 9.12
CA GLN A 56 2.97 1.49 8.48
C GLN A 56 2.54 1.40 7.02
N PRO A 57 1.82 2.41 6.50
CA PRO A 57 1.43 2.43 5.10
C PRO A 57 2.68 2.54 4.20
N GLY A 58 2.95 1.49 3.43
CA GLY A 58 4.01 1.47 2.43
C GLY A 58 3.80 2.49 1.29
N ILE A 59 4.87 2.81 0.54
CA ILE A 59 4.79 3.72 -0.61
C ILE A 59 4.18 3.00 -1.82
N GLY A 60 3.00 3.44 -2.27
CA GLY A 60 2.34 2.87 -3.45
C GLY A 60 1.34 1.78 -3.10
N LYS A 61 1.07 0.84 -4.02
CA LYS A 61 0.09 -0.24 -3.80
C LYS A 61 0.60 -1.24 -2.74
N PRO A 62 -0.25 -1.76 -1.85
CA PRO A 62 0.13 -2.75 -0.85
C PRO A 62 0.82 -3.95 -1.48
N LEU A 63 1.88 -4.49 -0.86
CA LEU A 63 2.42 -5.80 -1.24
C LEU A 63 1.69 -6.92 -0.51
N THR A 64 1.39 -6.74 0.78
CA THR A 64 0.72 -7.76 1.58
C THR A 64 -0.81 -7.63 1.53
N ALA A 65 -1.50 -8.77 1.54
CA ALA A 65 -2.96 -8.81 1.61
C ALA A 65 -3.49 -8.18 2.91
N GLU A 66 -2.72 -8.28 3.99
CA GLU A 66 -3.04 -7.62 5.26
C GLU A 66 -3.02 -6.09 5.12
N GLN A 67 -1.97 -5.53 4.52
CA GLN A 67 -1.91 -4.08 4.30
C GLN A 67 -3.00 -3.60 3.34
N GLU A 68 -3.36 -4.41 2.33
CA GLU A 68 -4.50 -4.14 1.46
C GLU A 68 -5.80 -4.04 2.25
N ARG A 69 -6.06 -5.02 3.12
CA ARG A 69 -7.23 -5.02 4.00
C ARG A 69 -7.24 -3.82 4.96
N ILE A 70 -6.08 -3.47 5.55
CA ILE A 70 -5.96 -2.30 6.43
C ILE A 70 -6.39 -1.04 5.69
N ARG A 71 -5.89 -0.82 4.47
CA ARG A 71 -6.27 0.37 3.70
C ARG A 71 -7.74 0.41 3.31
N GLN A 72 -8.33 -0.74 2.98
CA GLN A 72 -9.75 -0.83 2.68
C GLN A 72 -10.58 -0.42 3.91
N LEU A 73 -10.21 -0.93 5.08
CA LEU A 73 -10.89 -0.61 6.34
C LEU A 73 -10.71 0.86 6.74
N GLU A 74 -9.51 1.44 6.55
CA GLU A 74 -9.27 2.87 6.80
C GLU A 74 -10.14 3.76 5.91
N ALA A 75 -10.27 3.40 4.62
CA ALA A 75 -11.12 4.12 3.67
C ALA A 75 -12.60 4.03 4.05
N GLU A 76 -13.07 2.84 4.41
CA GLU A 76 -14.45 2.63 4.88
C GLU A 76 -14.72 3.41 6.17
N ASN A 77 -13.80 3.39 7.13
CA ASN A 77 -13.95 4.13 8.39
C ASN A 77 -14.03 5.64 8.15
N LEU A 78 -13.22 6.16 7.22
CA LEU A 78 -13.27 7.57 6.83
C LEU A 78 -14.63 7.93 6.25
N GLN A 79 -15.16 7.11 5.34
CA GLN A 79 -16.49 7.30 4.75
C GLN A 79 -17.58 7.31 5.82
N LEU A 80 -17.59 6.31 6.70
CA LEU A 80 -18.56 6.22 7.79
C LEU A 80 -18.52 7.45 8.72
N ARG A 81 -17.32 7.96 9.03
CA ARG A 81 -17.17 9.19 9.84
C ARG A 81 -17.75 10.41 9.14
N GLN A 82 -17.59 10.51 7.83
CA GLN A 82 -18.17 11.59 7.03
C GLN A 82 -19.70 11.50 7.03
N ASP A 83 -20.25 10.31 6.81
CA ASP A 83 -21.69 10.06 6.80
C ASP A 83 -22.32 10.42 8.16
N VAL A 84 -21.71 9.96 9.26
CA VAL A 84 -22.13 10.33 10.63
C VAL A 84 -22.09 11.85 10.82
N THR A 85 -21.08 12.53 10.29
CA THR A 85 -20.96 13.98 10.39
C THR A 85 -22.07 14.70 9.63
N ILE A 86 -22.40 14.22 8.42
CA ILE A 86 -23.49 14.77 7.61
C ILE A 86 -24.83 14.56 8.31
N LEU A 87 -25.09 13.34 8.80
CA LEU A 87 -26.33 13.02 9.52
C LEU A 87 -26.49 13.89 10.76
N LYS A 88 -25.44 14.08 11.56
CA LYS A 88 -25.47 14.97 12.73
C LYS A 88 -25.82 16.41 12.35
N LYS A 89 -25.25 16.94 11.26
CA LYS A 89 -25.55 18.29 10.77
C LYS A 89 -27.00 18.41 10.30
N ALA A 90 -27.51 17.41 9.58
CA ALA A 90 -28.90 17.36 9.14
C ALA A 90 -29.86 17.34 10.34
N SER A 91 -29.62 16.46 11.31
CA SER A 91 -30.44 16.38 12.53
C SER A 91 -30.44 17.69 13.32
N ALA A 92 -29.28 18.36 13.45
CA ALA A 92 -29.19 19.65 14.11
C ALA A 92 -29.94 20.76 13.35
N PHE A 93 -29.88 20.76 12.03
CA PHE A 93 -30.65 21.68 11.19
C PHE A 93 -32.16 21.52 11.42
N PHE A 94 -32.68 20.29 11.31
CA PHE A 94 -34.11 20.02 11.54
C PHE A 94 -34.55 20.35 12.96
N ALA A 95 -33.75 20.02 13.98
CA ALA A 95 -34.06 20.37 15.36
C ALA A 95 -34.15 21.89 15.59
N ARG A 96 -33.44 22.70 14.79
CA ARG A 96 -33.52 24.17 14.85
C ARG A 96 -34.76 24.71 14.14
N GLU A 97 -35.15 24.15 13.00
CA GLU A 97 -36.33 24.58 12.23
C GLU A 97 -37.66 24.21 12.91
N MET A 98 -37.68 23.16 13.75
CA MET A 98 -38.88 22.75 14.50
C MET A 98 -39.12 23.54 15.80
N LYS A 99 -38.36 24.61 16.03
CA LYS A 99 -38.40 25.41 17.26
C LYS A 99 -38.84 26.84 16.95
#